data_AF-A0A132E8E0-F1
#
_entry.id   AF-A0A132E8E0-F1
#
_cell.length_a   1.000
_cell.length_b   1.000
_cell.length_c   1.000
_cell.angle_alpha   90.00
_cell.angle_beta   90.00
_cell.angle_gamma   90.00
#
_symmetry.space_group_name_H-M   'P 1'
#
loop_
_entity.id
_entity.type
_entity.pdbx_description
1 polymer ?
#
loop_
_entity_poly.entity_id
_entity_poly.type
_entity_poly.pdbx_seq_one_letter_code
_entity_poly.pdbx_strand_id
1 'polypeptide(L)'
;MHLVQTMAYVNETPWHGLGNQLAAHQPIEVWAQQAGMNWRIEEAEVRFVSGMAGSTLGSIHAFPEQKVLYRSDTKAPLSVVSSRYQVVQPESILEFYRDLVECSGYELETAGVLKDGKKLWALAKTGQSATLKGRDRVNGYLLLSTSCDGSLATTAQFTSVRVVCNNTLAIALGDSTGAVKVPHRSQFDAQAVKRQLGIAILSWDGFMVRMKALSECKVSDTAAEAFFRRVLTYPTTSASTHIPATNGSAIKTVQELFAGRGKGADMASAAGTAWGLLNAVTEYTDHHRRARSDDNRLDAAWFGAGATLKQKAWDEALRLVV
;
A
#
# COMPACT_ATOMS: atom_id res chain seq x y z
N MET A 1 19.87 -4.73 17.95
CA MET A 1 19.20 -6.03 18.22
C MET A 1 18.16 -6.25 17.12
N HIS A 2 18.23 -7.35 16.36
CA HIS A 2 17.28 -7.61 15.28
C HIS A 2 15.91 -8.01 15.85
N LEU A 3 14.82 -7.38 15.40
CA LEU A 3 13.44 -7.66 15.84
C LEU A 3 12.79 -8.85 15.12
N VAL A 4 13.57 -9.60 14.33
CA VAL A 4 13.11 -10.75 13.54
C VAL A 4 13.13 -11.97 14.44
N GLN A 5 11.97 -12.64 14.56
CA GLN A 5 11.86 -13.88 15.33
C GLN A 5 12.07 -15.10 14.41
N THR A 6 11.27 -15.18 13.36
CA THR A 6 11.34 -16.21 12.31
C THR A 6 10.97 -15.59 10.98
N MET A 7 11.60 -16.02 9.89
CA MET A 7 11.24 -15.61 8.53
C MET A 7 11.69 -16.65 7.52
N ALA A 8 11.04 -16.66 6.37
CA ALA A 8 11.47 -17.40 5.18
C ALA A 8 11.76 -16.42 4.04
N TYR A 9 12.65 -16.81 3.14
CA TYR A 9 12.99 -16.01 1.96
C TYR A 9 13.36 -16.89 0.77
N VAL A 10 13.20 -16.34 -0.43
CA VAL A 10 13.79 -16.86 -1.67
C VAL A 10 14.82 -15.86 -2.21
N ASN A 11 15.55 -16.25 -3.25
CA ASN A 11 16.53 -15.41 -3.94
C ASN A 11 17.69 -14.97 -3.01
N GLU A 12 17.88 -13.66 -2.85
CA GLU A 12 19.03 -13.10 -2.15
C GLU A 12 18.92 -13.30 -0.63
N THR A 13 20.02 -13.73 0.00
CA THR A 13 20.08 -13.86 1.45
C THR A 13 19.93 -12.48 2.10
N PRO A 14 18.99 -12.28 3.05
CA PRO A 14 18.89 -11.05 3.82
C PRO A 14 20.24 -10.68 4.42
N TRP A 15 20.58 -9.39 4.44
CA TRP A 15 21.89 -8.91 4.86
C TRP A 15 22.31 -9.33 6.29
N HIS A 16 21.35 -9.64 7.15
CA HIS A 16 21.60 -10.13 8.52
C HIS A 16 21.76 -11.65 8.61
N GLY A 17 21.61 -12.39 7.51
CA GLY A 17 21.80 -13.85 7.44
C GLY A 17 20.79 -14.68 8.24
N LEU A 18 19.64 -14.10 8.63
CA LEU A 18 18.61 -14.80 9.41
C LEU A 18 17.46 -15.21 8.50
N GLY A 19 16.88 -16.38 8.80
CA GLY A 19 15.71 -16.92 8.11
C GLY A 19 15.99 -18.23 7.40
N ASN A 20 14.91 -18.87 6.92
CA ASN A 20 14.97 -20.12 6.19
C ASN A 20 14.94 -19.85 4.69
N GLN A 21 16.00 -20.22 3.98
CA GLN A 21 16.03 -20.13 2.52
C GLN A 21 15.15 -21.22 1.91
N LEU A 22 14.25 -20.82 1.01
CA LEU A 22 13.39 -21.72 0.25
C LEU A 22 13.82 -21.78 -1.21
N ALA A 23 13.49 -22.89 -1.86
CA ALA A 23 13.50 -22.95 -3.32
C ALA A 23 12.38 -22.04 -3.88
N ALA A 24 12.50 -21.62 -5.13
CA ALA A 24 11.44 -20.86 -5.80
C ALA A 24 10.16 -21.68 -5.93
N HIS A 25 9.00 -21.00 -5.99
CA HIS A 25 7.67 -21.60 -6.22
C HIS A 25 7.24 -22.64 -5.17
N GLN A 26 7.72 -22.54 -3.93
CA GLN A 26 7.23 -23.37 -2.84
C GLN A 26 5.77 -23.02 -2.50
N PRO A 27 4.94 -24.02 -2.17
CA PRO A 27 3.54 -23.81 -1.82
C PRO A 27 3.42 -23.05 -0.50
N ILE A 28 2.30 -22.35 -0.28
CA ILE A 28 2.17 -21.42 0.86
C ILE A 28 2.21 -22.13 2.22
N GLU A 29 1.90 -23.43 2.27
CA GLU A 29 1.97 -24.25 3.47
C GLU A 29 3.42 -24.42 3.93
N VAL A 30 4.37 -24.53 2.99
CA VAL A 30 5.81 -24.52 3.28
C VAL A 30 6.22 -23.14 3.80
N TRP A 31 5.71 -22.06 3.20
CA TRP A 31 5.94 -20.70 3.71
C TRP A 31 5.42 -20.53 5.14
N ALA A 32 4.22 -21.03 5.45
CA ALA A 32 3.65 -20.94 6.79
C ALA A 32 4.56 -21.60 7.83
N GLN A 33 5.09 -22.79 7.53
CA GLN A 33 6.00 -23.48 8.43
C GLN A 33 7.34 -22.74 8.56
N GLN A 34 7.96 -22.40 7.43
CA GLN A 34 9.34 -21.89 7.38
C GLN A 34 9.45 -20.43 7.80
N ALA A 35 8.40 -19.63 7.62
CA ALA A 35 8.31 -18.26 8.14
C ALA A 35 7.95 -18.23 9.64
N GLY A 36 7.59 -19.36 10.23
CA GLY A 36 7.10 -19.46 11.60
C GLY A 36 5.71 -18.83 11.77
N MET A 37 4.84 -18.98 10.77
CA MET A 37 3.46 -18.49 10.73
C MET A 37 2.42 -19.62 10.84
N ASN A 38 2.84 -20.89 11.00
CA ASN A 38 1.96 -22.06 11.13
C ASN A 38 1.38 -22.20 12.55
N TRP A 39 0.63 -21.20 12.99
CA TRP A 39 -0.08 -21.16 14.27
C TRP A 39 -1.27 -20.19 14.16
N ARG A 40 -2.19 -20.24 15.12
CA ARG A 40 -3.36 -19.36 15.17
C ARG A 40 -3.27 -18.40 16.33
N ILE A 41 -3.78 -17.19 16.12
CA ILE A 41 -4.03 -16.25 17.20
C ILE A 41 -5.34 -16.69 17.87
N GLU A 42 -5.24 -17.15 19.11
CA GLU A 42 -6.37 -17.47 19.97
C GLU A 42 -6.69 -16.30 20.89
N GLU A 43 -7.94 -16.22 21.34
CA GLU A 43 -8.41 -15.17 22.23
C GLU A 43 -9.01 -15.75 23.52
N ALA A 44 -8.82 -15.03 24.62
CA ALA A 44 -9.42 -15.35 25.91
C ALA A 44 -9.83 -14.08 26.66
N GLU A 45 -10.77 -14.21 27.59
CA GLU A 45 -11.19 -13.13 28.48
C GLU A 45 -10.01 -12.68 29.36
N VAL A 46 -9.83 -11.36 29.49
CA VAL A 46 -8.85 -10.82 30.43
C VAL A 46 -9.34 -11.01 31.86
N ARG A 47 -8.48 -11.56 32.71
CA ARG A 47 -8.69 -11.65 34.15
C ARG A 47 -7.52 -11.03 34.90
N PHE A 48 -7.81 -10.32 35.99
CA PHE A 48 -6.81 -9.72 36.87
C PHE A 48 -7.05 -10.15 38.32
N VAL A 49 -5.96 -10.23 39.09
CA VAL A 49 -6.02 -10.56 40.53
C VAL A 49 -5.93 -9.26 41.31
N SER A 50 -6.95 -8.96 42.11
CA SER A 50 -6.92 -7.85 43.06
C SER A 50 -6.50 -8.37 44.43
N GLY A 51 -5.35 -7.90 44.92
CA GLY A 51 -4.81 -8.28 46.23
C GLY A 51 -3.55 -7.48 46.53
N MET A 52 -3.25 -7.26 47.82
CA MET A 52 -1.99 -6.64 48.21
C MET A 52 -0.85 -7.65 48.06
N ALA A 53 0.32 -7.17 47.59
CA ALA A 53 1.53 -7.97 47.51
C ALA A 53 1.88 -8.53 48.91
N GLY A 54 1.88 -9.85 49.06
CA GLY A 54 2.20 -10.55 50.31
C GLY A 54 1.03 -11.20 51.07
N SER A 55 -0.21 -11.06 50.58
CA SER A 55 -1.39 -11.75 51.13
C SER A 55 -1.81 -12.95 50.27
N THR A 56 -2.44 -13.96 50.89
CA THR A 56 -3.06 -15.13 50.24
C THR A 56 -3.88 -14.74 49.01
N LEU A 57 -3.79 -15.56 47.94
CA LEU A 57 -4.37 -15.38 46.59
C LEU A 57 -5.53 -14.37 46.54
N GLY A 58 -5.31 -13.22 45.89
CA GLY A 58 -6.33 -12.18 45.72
C GLY A 58 -7.55 -12.63 44.91
N SER A 59 -8.62 -11.84 44.91
CA SER A 59 -9.83 -12.13 44.13
C SER A 59 -9.58 -11.98 42.63
N ILE A 60 -10.07 -12.94 41.84
CA ILE A 60 -9.98 -12.92 40.38
C ILE A 60 -11.19 -12.15 39.83
N HIS A 61 -10.92 -11.08 39.08
CA HIS A 61 -11.93 -10.28 38.39
C HIS A 61 -11.77 -10.40 36.88
N ALA A 62 -12.90 -10.40 36.17
CA ALA A 62 -12.91 -10.30 34.72
C ALA A 62 -12.82 -8.83 34.27
N PHE A 63 -12.27 -8.60 33.09
CA PHE A 63 -12.34 -7.31 32.39
C PHE A 63 -12.93 -7.49 30.98
N PRO A 64 -14.27 -7.63 30.85
CA PRO A 64 -14.93 -8.09 29.61
C PRO A 64 -14.76 -7.18 28.39
N GLU A 65 -14.39 -5.91 28.59
CA GLU A 65 -14.14 -4.97 27.49
C GLU A 65 -12.82 -5.24 26.75
N GLN A 66 -11.97 -6.10 27.32
CA GLN A 66 -10.67 -6.48 26.79
C GLN A 66 -10.57 -8.00 26.64
N LYS A 67 -9.79 -8.43 25.66
CA LYS A 67 -9.40 -9.83 25.45
C LYS A 67 -7.88 -9.92 25.31
N VAL A 68 -7.33 -11.03 25.78
CA VAL A 68 -5.93 -11.37 25.54
C VAL A 68 -5.83 -12.19 24.26
N LEU A 69 -4.89 -11.82 23.39
CA LEU A 69 -4.49 -12.58 22.23
C LEU A 69 -3.23 -13.37 22.58
N TYR A 70 -3.18 -14.64 22.19
CA TYR A 70 -2.05 -15.52 22.45
C TYR A 70 -1.87 -16.52 21.31
N ARG A 71 -0.68 -17.11 21.21
CA ARG A 71 -0.40 -18.11 20.18
C ARG A 71 -0.98 -19.46 20.55
N SER A 72 -1.59 -20.14 19.58
CA SER A 72 -2.16 -21.48 19.79
C SER A 72 -1.11 -22.54 20.13
N ASP A 73 0.12 -22.40 19.62
CA ASP A 73 1.20 -23.39 19.69
C ASP A 73 1.97 -23.38 21.02
N THR A 74 2.31 -22.19 21.49
CA THR A 74 3.20 -21.95 22.64
C THR A 74 2.46 -21.38 23.83
N LYS A 75 1.21 -20.95 23.63
CA LYS A 75 0.42 -20.17 24.60
C LYS A 75 1.09 -18.86 25.01
N ALA A 76 2.09 -18.40 24.25
CA ALA A 76 2.77 -17.15 24.50
C ALA A 76 1.79 -15.97 24.31
N PRO A 77 1.72 -15.03 25.27
CA PRO A 77 0.85 -13.87 25.17
C PRO A 77 1.38 -12.90 24.11
N LEU A 78 0.47 -12.37 23.29
CA LEU A 78 0.78 -11.43 22.22
C LEU A 78 0.41 -10.00 22.61
N SER A 79 -0.85 -9.77 22.99
CA SER A 79 -1.34 -8.46 23.40
C SER A 79 -2.67 -8.56 24.15
N VAL A 80 -2.98 -7.51 24.90
CA VAL A 80 -4.35 -7.22 25.36
C VAL A 80 -4.95 -6.18 24.41
N VAL A 81 -6.15 -6.44 23.92
CA VAL A 81 -6.86 -5.57 22.96
C VAL A 81 -8.33 -5.47 23.35
N SER A 82 -9.03 -4.47 22.81
CA SER A 82 -10.48 -4.36 23.00
C SER A 82 -11.20 -5.62 22.50
N SER A 83 -12.31 -5.99 23.15
CA SER A 83 -13.18 -7.09 22.71
C SER A 83 -13.65 -6.95 21.26
N ARG A 84 -13.74 -5.72 20.73
CA ARG A 84 -14.12 -5.41 19.35
C ARG A 84 -13.00 -5.60 18.31
N TYR A 85 -11.77 -5.91 18.75
CA TYR A 85 -10.60 -6.07 17.88
C TYR A 85 -10.81 -7.24 16.91
N GLN A 86 -10.69 -6.96 15.63
CA GLN A 86 -10.76 -7.93 14.53
C GLN A 86 -9.34 -8.43 14.24
N VAL A 87 -9.12 -9.70 14.56
CA VAL A 87 -7.84 -10.38 14.36
C VAL A 87 -7.72 -10.80 12.90
N VAL A 88 -6.56 -10.51 12.29
CA VAL A 88 -6.18 -11.10 11.00
C VAL A 88 -5.22 -12.24 11.30
N GLN A 89 -5.60 -13.46 10.92
CA GLN A 89 -4.82 -14.66 11.22
C GLN A 89 -3.55 -14.73 10.36
N PRO A 90 -2.44 -15.33 10.87
CA PRO A 90 -1.22 -15.53 10.08
C PRO A 90 -1.48 -16.23 8.74
N GLU A 91 -2.35 -17.24 8.74
CA GLU A 91 -2.81 -17.96 7.54
C GLU A 91 -3.43 -17.00 6.50
N SER A 92 -4.27 -16.06 6.94
CA SER A 92 -4.91 -15.08 6.04
C SER A 92 -3.91 -14.15 5.35
N ILE A 93 -2.73 -13.92 5.95
CA ILE A 93 -1.67 -13.11 5.35
C ILE A 93 -1.01 -13.84 4.17
N LEU A 94 -0.80 -15.15 4.29
CA LEU A 94 -0.24 -15.96 3.21
C LEU A 94 -1.29 -16.28 2.14
N GLU A 95 -2.51 -16.61 2.55
CA GLU A 95 -3.64 -16.87 1.64
C GLU A 95 -4.01 -15.66 0.78
N PHE A 96 -3.71 -14.45 1.24
CA PHE A 96 -3.83 -13.25 0.40
C PHE A 96 -3.05 -13.37 -0.91
N TYR A 97 -1.96 -14.13 -0.96
CA TYR A 97 -1.11 -14.27 -2.15
C TYR A 97 -1.43 -15.49 -3.02
N ARG A 98 -2.27 -16.44 -2.58
CA ARG A 98 -2.45 -17.73 -3.27
C ARG A 98 -2.83 -17.56 -4.74
N ASP A 99 -3.92 -16.84 -5.00
CA ASP A 99 -4.39 -16.52 -6.35
C ASP A 99 -3.42 -15.62 -7.15
N LEU A 100 -2.65 -14.77 -6.48
CA LEU A 100 -1.66 -13.91 -7.14
C LEU A 100 -0.47 -14.73 -7.64
N VAL A 101 -0.02 -15.70 -6.85
CA VAL A 101 1.08 -16.60 -7.20
C VAL A 101 0.63 -17.63 -8.24
N GLU A 102 -0.54 -18.23 -8.05
CA GLU A 102 -1.05 -19.28 -8.94
C GLU A 102 -1.51 -18.74 -10.30
N CYS A 103 -2.09 -17.54 -10.35
CA CYS A 103 -2.76 -17.04 -11.55
C CYS A 103 -2.18 -15.74 -12.13
N SER A 104 -1.41 -14.96 -11.35
CA SER A 104 -0.99 -13.60 -11.75
C SER A 104 0.53 -13.42 -11.90
N GLY A 105 1.31 -14.50 -11.82
CA GLY A 105 2.77 -14.47 -12.00
C GLY A 105 3.53 -13.77 -10.86
N TYR A 106 2.90 -13.59 -9.71
CA TYR A 106 3.59 -13.10 -8.51
C TYR A 106 4.42 -14.23 -7.92
N GLU A 107 5.53 -13.88 -7.28
CA GLU A 107 6.38 -14.85 -6.59
C GLU A 107 6.53 -14.39 -5.14
N LEU A 108 6.18 -15.23 -4.18
CA LEU A 108 6.50 -14.94 -2.78
C LEU A 108 8.01 -14.77 -2.64
N GLU A 109 8.41 -13.63 -2.07
CA GLU A 109 9.80 -13.21 -1.95
C GLU A 109 10.29 -13.44 -0.52
N THR A 110 9.50 -12.98 0.45
CA THR A 110 9.82 -13.07 1.87
C THR A 110 8.56 -13.03 2.73
N ALA A 111 8.57 -13.69 3.89
CA ALA A 111 7.51 -13.63 4.88
C ALA A 111 8.05 -13.90 6.28
N GLY A 112 7.42 -13.37 7.32
CA GLY A 112 7.89 -13.62 8.67
C GLY A 112 7.16 -12.92 9.79
N VAL A 113 7.72 -13.14 10.97
CA VAL A 113 7.21 -12.71 12.26
C VAL A 113 8.24 -11.81 12.95
N LEU A 114 7.77 -10.66 13.44
CA LEU A 114 8.58 -9.66 14.13
C LEU A 114 8.01 -9.40 15.54
N LYS A 115 8.88 -8.90 16.43
CA LYS A 115 8.51 -8.46 17.79
C LYS A 115 7.75 -9.54 18.58
N ASP A 116 8.33 -10.73 18.71
CA ASP A 116 7.79 -11.84 19.52
C ASP A 116 6.37 -12.28 19.11
N GLY A 117 6.08 -12.35 17.82
CA GLY A 117 4.75 -12.75 17.33
C GLY A 117 3.81 -11.58 17.06
N LYS A 118 4.15 -10.36 17.48
CA LYS A 118 3.20 -9.24 17.49
C LYS A 118 2.95 -8.61 16.12
N LYS A 119 3.88 -8.78 15.19
CA LYS A 119 3.79 -8.26 13.83
C LYS A 119 4.06 -9.36 12.82
N LEU A 120 3.25 -9.39 11.77
CA LEU A 120 3.28 -10.39 10.72
C LEU A 120 3.35 -9.67 9.37
N TRP A 121 4.10 -10.23 8.43
CA TRP A 121 4.17 -9.68 7.08
C TRP A 121 4.51 -10.76 6.05
N ALA A 122 4.08 -10.52 4.83
CA ALA A 122 4.51 -11.25 3.64
C ALA A 122 4.70 -10.26 2.49
N LEU A 123 5.58 -10.62 1.56
CA LEU A 123 5.97 -9.83 0.42
C LEU A 123 6.04 -10.74 -0.80
N ALA A 124 5.40 -10.35 -1.88
CA ALA A 124 5.55 -11.00 -3.17
C ALA A 124 6.15 -10.04 -4.19
N LYS A 125 7.10 -10.53 -4.96
CA LYS A 125 7.59 -9.88 -6.17
C LYS A 125 6.49 -9.93 -7.23
N THR A 126 6.22 -8.81 -7.88
CA THR A 126 5.12 -8.69 -8.85
C THR A 126 5.51 -9.12 -10.26
N GLY A 127 6.76 -9.56 -10.47
CA GLY A 127 7.35 -9.76 -11.79
C GLY A 127 7.71 -8.46 -12.53
N GLN A 128 7.25 -7.30 -12.04
CA GLN A 128 7.53 -6.01 -12.64
C GLN A 128 8.90 -5.48 -12.18
N SER A 129 9.64 -4.85 -13.09
CA SER A 129 10.86 -4.13 -12.74
C SER A 129 11.04 -2.91 -13.62
N ALA A 130 11.64 -1.87 -13.07
CA ALA A 130 12.08 -0.69 -13.79
C ALA A 130 13.60 -0.66 -13.79
N THR A 131 14.20 -0.35 -14.94
CA THR A 131 15.64 -0.09 -15.01
C THR A 131 15.86 1.42 -14.93
N LEU A 132 16.46 1.86 -13.83
CA LEU A 132 16.91 3.23 -13.63
C LEU A 132 18.19 3.51 -14.41
N LYS A 133 18.52 4.79 -14.53
CA LYS A 133 19.76 5.26 -15.17
C LYS A 133 20.98 4.61 -14.50
N GLY A 134 21.90 4.07 -15.29
CA GLY A 134 23.07 3.33 -14.78
C GLY A 134 22.90 1.81 -14.70
N ARG A 135 21.83 1.26 -15.31
CA ARG A 135 21.48 -0.18 -15.28
C ARG A 135 21.07 -0.69 -13.88
N ASP A 136 20.69 0.19 -12.97
CA ASP A 136 20.15 -0.17 -11.67
C ASP A 136 18.71 -0.67 -11.84
N ARG A 137 18.42 -1.90 -11.43
CA ARG A 137 17.11 -2.53 -11.64
C ARG A 137 16.34 -2.58 -10.34
N VAL A 138 15.22 -1.87 -10.31
CA VAL A 138 14.30 -1.82 -9.17
C VAL A 138 13.13 -2.75 -9.45
N ASN A 139 12.89 -3.70 -8.56
CA ASN A 139 11.73 -4.60 -8.65
C ASN A 139 10.51 -4.00 -7.95
N GLY A 140 9.32 -4.30 -8.45
CA GLY A 140 8.07 -4.04 -7.77
C GLY A 140 7.70 -5.20 -6.84
N TYR A 141 7.23 -4.86 -5.64
CA TYR A 141 6.73 -5.80 -4.66
C TYR A 141 5.33 -5.40 -4.18
N LEU A 142 4.55 -6.38 -3.74
CA LEU A 142 3.30 -6.21 -3.03
C LEU A 142 3.48 -6.68 -1.58
N LEU A 143 3.42 -5.73 -0.66
CA LEU A 143 3.53 -5.96 0.78
C LEU A 143 2.14 -6.09 1.39
N LEU A 144 1.96 -7.06 2.28
CA LEU A 144 0.88 -7.14 3.24
C LEU A 144 1.48 -7.30 4.64
N SER A 145 1.05 -6.46 5.58
CA SER A 145 1.51 -6.51 6.96
C SER A 145 0.39 -6.20 7.94
N THR A 146 0.48 -6.75 9.15
CA THR A 146 -0.51 -6.54 10.21
C THR A 146 0.15 -6.60 11.58
N SER A 147 -0.55 -6.13 12.62
CA SER A 147 -0.18 -6.41 14.00
C SER A 147 -1.36 -6.94 14.81
N CYS A 148 -1.04 -7.66 15.89
CA CYS A 148 -2.04 -8.10 16.85
C CYS A 148 -2.06 -7.22 18.11
N ASP A 149 -1.16 -6.24 18.21
CA ASP A 149 -1.06 -5.27 19.32
C ASP A 149 -1.70 -3.91 19.00
N GLY A 150 -2.33 -3.77 17.83
CA GLY A 150 -2.93 -2.52 17.36
C GLY A 150 -1.93 -1.43 16.95
N SER A 151 -0.62 -1.68 17.01
CA SER A 151 0.41 -0.72 16.59
C SER A 151 0.49 -0.50 15.07
N LEU A 152 -0.17 -1.34 14.27
CA LEU A 152 -0.24 -1.25 12.83
C LEU A 152 -1.59 -1.78 12.36
N ALA A 153 -2.34 -1.00 11.57
CA ALA A 153 -3.50 -1.51 10.85
C ALA A 153 -3.05 -2.54 9.80
N THR A 154 -3.90 -3.52 9.47
CA THR A 154 -3.61 -4.42 8.36
C THR A 154 -3.47 -3.61 7.07
N THR A 155 -2.25 -3.53 6.55
CA THR A 155 -1.86 -2.61 5.49
C THR A 155 -1.30 -3.40 4.32
N ALA A 156 -1.91 -3.18 3.15
CA ALA A 156 -1.45 -3.73 1.88
C ALA A 156 -1.03 -2.59 0.95
N GLN A 157 0.11 -2.71 0.27
CA GLN A 157 0.59 -1.67 -0.65
C GLN A 157 1.68 -2.18 -1.59
N PHE A 158 1.84 -1.50 -2.71
CA PHE A 158 3.01 -1.69 -3.57
C PHE A 158 4.22 -0.99 -2.98
N THR A 159 5.40 -1.57 -3.18
CA THR A 159 6.67 -0.96 -2.74
C THR A 159 7.82 -1.44 -3.63
N SER A 160 8.87 -0.63 -3.76
CA SER A 160 10.14 -1.02 -4.36
C SER A 160 11.12 -1.62 -3.34
N VAL A 161 10.77 -1.57 -2.05
CA VAL A 161 11.62 -2.03 -0.96
C VAL A 161 11.40 -3.53 -0.74
N ARG A 162 12.47 -4.30 -0.91
CA ARG A 162 12.49 -5.70 -0.46
C ARG A 162 12.48 -5.73 1.06
N VAL A 163 11.33 -6.02 1.65
CA VAL A 163 11.18 -6.18 3.09
C VAL A 163 11.84 -7.48 3.52
N VAL A 164 12.74 -7.40 4.50
CA VAL A 164 13.40 -8.56 5.13
C VAL A 164 13.46 -8.44 6.65
N CYS A 165 13.30 -7.24 7.19
CA CYS A 165 13.36 -6.97 8.62
C CYS A 165 12.48 -5.78 9.02
N ASN A 166 12.42 -5.48 10.33
CA ASN A 166 11.60 -4.39 10.87
C ASN A 166 11.98 -3.00 10.30
N ASN A 167 13.26 -2.74 10.01
CA ASN A 167 13.68 -1.44 9.46
C ASN A 167 13.18 -1.27 8.03
N THR A 168 13.37 -2.28 7.17
CA THR A 168 12.86 -2.26 5.79
C THR A 168 11.34 -2.25 5.76
N LEU A 169 10.68 -2.89 6.72
CA LEU A 169 9.22 -2.82 6.87
C LEU A 169 8.77 -1.41 7.22
N ALA A 170 9.45 -0.73 8.16
CA ALA A 170 9.14 0.65 8.52
C ALA A 170 9.36 1.61 7.34
N ILE A 171 10.42 1.42 6.56
CA ILE A 171 10.68 2.21 5.34
C ILE A 171 9.58 1.96 4.31
N ALA A 172 9.24 0.70 4.03
CA ALA A 172 8.19 0.36 3.08
C ALA A 172 6.86 1.00 3.50
N LEU A 173 6.48 0.91 4.77
CA LEU A 173 5.25 1.49 5.33
C LEU A 173 5.25 3.02 5.44
N GLY A 174 6.42 3.65 5.41
CA GLY A 174 6.57 5.11 5.47
C GLY A 174 6.05 5.80 4.21
N ASP A 175 6.12 5.13 3.06
CA ASP A 175 5.50 5.56 1.80
C ASP A 175 4.10 4.94 1.69
N SER A 176 3.09 5.66 2.19
CA SER A 176 1.71 5.15 2.24
C SER A 176 0.84 5.54 1.04
N THR A 177 1.46 6.02 -0.04
CA THR A 177 0.78 6.44 -1.26
C THR A 177 0.17 5.22 -1.96
N GLY A 178 -1.16 5.15 -2.05
CA GLY A 178 -1.87 3.98 -2.60
C GLY A 178 -1.95 2.78 -1.65
N ALA A 179 -1.61 2.94 -0.37
CA ALA A 179 -1.76 1.90 0.64
C ALA A 179 -3.24 1.70 1.00
N VAL A 180 -3.67 0.44 1.02
CA VAL A 180 -4.98 0.05 1.57
C VAL A 180 -4.80 -0.35 3.02
N LYS A 181 -5.41 0.42 3.92
CA LYS A 181 -5.33 0.21 5.37
C LYS A 181 -6.69 -0.26 5.90
N VAL A 182 -6.72 -1.44 6.50
CA VAL A 182 -7.89 -2.01 7.16
C VAL A 182 -7.69 -1.90 8.67
N PRO A 183 -8.42 -1.00 9.37
CA PRO A 183 -8.34 -0.88 10.82
C PRO A 183 -8.82 -2.16 11.50
N HIS A 184 -8.25 -2.51 12.65
CA HIS A 184 -8.69 -3.66 13.46
C HIS A 184 -10.07 -3.51 14.12
N ARG A 185 -10.87 -2.52 13.72
CA ARG A 185 -12.31 -2.46 14.03
C ARG A 185 -13.16 -3.06 12.90
N SER A 186 -12.56 -3.26 11.73
CA SER A 186 -13.20 -3.80 10.53
C SER A 186 -12.69 -5.20 10.25
N GLN A 187 -13.54 -6.04 9.65
CA GLN A 187 -13.12 -7.35 9.18
C GLN A 187 -12.19 -7.19 7.97
N PHE A 188 -11.12 -7.98 7.93
CA PHE A 188 -10.23 -8.05 6.77
C PHE A 188 -10.88 -8.87 5.65
N ASP A 189 -11.06 -8.24 4.49
CA ASP A 189 -11.51 -8.89 3.25
C ASP A 189 -10.40 -8.76 2.20
N ALA A 190 -9.70 -9.88 1.97
CA ALA A 190 -8.60 -9.95 1.02
C ALA A 190 -9.00 -9.52 -0.40
N GLN A 191 -10.20 -9.87 -0.85
CA GLN A 191 -10.67 -9.57 -2.20
C GLN A 191 -11.06 -8.09 -2.32
N ALA A 192 -11.66 -7.50 -1.28
CA ALA A 192 -11.88 -6.06 -1.24
C ALA A 192 -10.56 -5.27 -1.26
N VAL A 193 -9.56 -5.73 -0.50
CA VAL A 193 -8.23 -5.11 -0.47
C VAL A 193 -7.56 -5.17 -1.85
N LYS A 194 -7.58 -6.33 -2.51
CA LYS A 194 -7.05 -6.48 -3.89
C LYS A 194 -7.74 -5.55 -4.88
N ARG A 195 -9.08 -5.49 -4.85
CA ARG A 195 -9.86 -4.57 -5.70
C ARG A 195 -9.48 -3.10 -5.47
N GLN A 196 -9.32 -2.68 -4.21
CA GLN A 196 -8.92 -1.32 -3.87
C GLN A 196 -7.48 -1.00 -4.30
N LEU A 197 -6.59 -1.99 -4.27
CA LEU A 197 -5.24 -1.87 -4.82
C LEU A 197 -5.21 -1.86 -6.36
N GLY A 198 -6.34 -2.00 -7.04
CA GLY A 198 -6.39 -2.17 -8.49
C GLY A 198 -5.86 -3.53 -8.97
N ILE A 199 -5.65 -4.47 -8.05
CA ILE A 199 -5.31 -5.86 -8.35
C ILE A 199 -6.61 -6.57 -8.70
N ALA A 200 -7.01 -6.52 -9.96
CA ALA A 200 -8.01 -7.46 -10.46
C ALA A 200 -7.30 -8.58 -11.20
N ILE A 201 -7.58 -9.81 -10.78
CA ILE A 201 -7.12 -11.07 -11.39
C ILE A 201 -7.50 -11.14 -12.90
N LEU A 202 -8.38 -10.24 -13.37
CA LEU A 202 -8.84 -10.12 -14.75
C LEU A 202 -8.67 -8.72 -15.40
N SER A 203 -8.03 -7.72 -14.77
CA SER A 203 -7.97 -6.33 -15.32
C SER A 203 -6.58 -5.77 -15.61
N TRP A 204 -5.51 -6.53 -15.36
CA TRP A 204 -4.16 -6.07 -15.65
C TRP A 204 -3.91 -5.84 -17.14
N ASP A 205 -4.41 -6.73 -18.00
CA ASP A 205 -4.35 -6.54 -19.46
C ASP A 205 -5.09 -5.27 -19.88
N GLY A 206 -6.28 -5.01 -19.32
CA GLY A 206 -7.04 -3.80 -19.61
C GLY A 206 -6.35 -2.53 -19.12
N PHE A 207 -5.67 -2.56 -17.97
CA PHE A 207 -4.91 -1.43 -17.46
C PHE A 207 -3.66 -1.16 -18.32
N MET A 208 -2.88 -2.18 -18.65
CA MET A 208 -1.70 -2.07 -19.50
C MET A 208 -2.07 -1.65 -20.93
N VAL A 209 -3.17 -2.15 -21.48
CA VAL A 209 -3.72 -1.70 -22.78
C VAL A 209 -4.08 -0.22 -22.72
N ARG A 210 -4.75 0.26 -21.67
CA ARG A 210 -5.08 1.67 -21.50
C ARG A 210 -3.84 2.56 -21.33
N MET A 211 -2.87 2.13 -20.55
CA MET A 211 -1.60 2.84 -20.35
C MET A 211 -0.78 2.93 -21.63
N LYS A 212 -0.70 1.82 -22.37
CA LYS A 212 -0.05 1.76 -23.67
C LYS A 212 -0.76 2.68 -24.66
N ALA A 213 -2.08 2.61 -24.75
CA ALA A 213 -2.88 3.49 -25.60
C ALA A 213 -2.68 4.98 -25.26
N LEU A 214 -2.61 5.34 -23.97
CA LEU A 214 -2.32 6.71 -23.53
C LEU A 214 -0.90 7.18 -23.91
N SER A 215 0.09 6.29 -23.85
CA SER A 215 1.47 6.60 -24.23
C SER A 215 1.69 6.66 -25.74
N GLU A 216 0.84 5.99 -26.53
CA GLU A 216 0.89 5.98 -28.00
C GLU A 216 0.00 7.09 -28.61
N CYS A 217 -1.00 7.59 -27.88
CA CYS A 217 -1.87 8.66 -28.32
C CYS A 217 -1.19 10.03 -28.24
N LYS A 218 -0.82 10.57 -29.41
CA LYS A 218 -0.30 11.94 -29.54
C LYS A 218 -1.43 12.95 -29.41
N VAL A 219 -1.16 14.02 -28.68
CA VAL A 219 -2.15 15.07 -28.40
C VAL A 219 -1.65 16.40 -28.95
N SER A 220 -2.52 17.14 -29.63
CA SER A 220 -2.22 18.51 -30.09
C SER A 220 -2.23 19.50 -28.93
N ASP A 221 -1.55 20.64 -29.10
CA ASP A 221 -1.55 21.71 -28.09
C ASP A 221 -2.97 22.20 -27.75
N THR A 222 -3.85 22.26 -28.75
CA THR A 222 -5.27 22.62 -28.57
C THR A 222 -6.04 21.61 -27.72
N ALA A 223 -5.79 20.32 -27.92
CA ALA A 223 -6.43 19.25 -27.14
C ALA A 223 -5.84 19.16 -25.72
N ALA A 224 -4.55 19.42 -25.56
CA ALA A 224 -3.88 19.54 -24.27
C ALA A 224 -4.46 20.70 -23.44
N GLU A 225 -4.64 21.87 -24.05
CA GLU A 225 -5.25 23.03 -23.38
C GLU A 225 -6.70 22.72 -22.96
N ALA A 226 -7.50 22.14 -23.85
CA ALA A 226 -8.87 21.76 -23.53
C ALA A 226 -8.94 20.73 -22.38
N PHE A 227 -8.03 19.76 -22.37
CA PHE A 227 -7.88 18.78 -21.28
C PHE A 227 -7.59 19.47 -19.95
N PHE A 228 -6.57 20.33 -19.88
CA PHE A 228 -6.21 21.02 -18.63
C PHE A 228 -7.33 21.91 -18.11
N ARG A 229 -8.07 22.59 -19.00
CA ARG A 229 -9.26 23.37 -18.62
C ARG A 229 -10.33 22.49 -18.00
N ARG A 230 -10.66 21.33 -18.59
CA ARG A 230 -11.65 20.40 -18.03
C ARG A 230 -11.22 19.86 -16.67
N VAL A 231 -9.96 19.45 -16.54
CA VAL A 231 -9.43 18.84 -15.32
C VAL A 231 -9.33 19.86 -14.18
N LEU A 232 -8.75 21.04 -14.42
CA LEU A 232 -8.47 22.09 -13.43
C LEU A 232 -9.63 23.09 -13.19
N THR A 233 -10.86 22.69 -13.53
CA THR A 233 -12.07 23.46 -13.20
C THR A 233 -12.52 23.17 -11.76
N TYR A 234 -12.79 24.22 -10.98
CA TYR A 234 -13.32 24.12 -9.61
C TYR A 234 -14.75 24.67 -9.51
N PRO A 235 -15.63 24.07 -8.67
CA PRO A 235 -16.89 24.68 -8.31
C PRO A 235 -16.65 25.93 -7.45
N THR A 236 -17.23 27.07 -7.82
CA THR A 236 -17.20 28.29 -7.01
C THR A 236 -18.36 28.28 -6.00
N THR A 237 -18.05 28.50 -4.72
CA THR A 237 -19.04 28.63 -3.63
C THR A 237 -19.62 30.05 -3.55
N SER A 238 -19.99 30.65 -4.68
CA SER A 238 -20.72 31.93 -4.71
C SER A 238 -22.11 31.71 -5.28
N ALA A 239 -23.13 31.90 -4.44
CA ALA A 239 -24.52 31.55 -4.67
C ALA A 239 -25.26 32.42 -5.72
N SER A 240 -24.58 32.99 -6.72
CA SER A 240 -25.28 33.81 -7.74
C SER A 240 -24.81 33.63 -9.18
N THR A 241 -23.87 32.74 -9.50
CA THR A 241 -23.62 32.35 -10.91
C THR A 241 -22.76 31.09 -10.97
N HIS A 242 -23.29 29.99 -11.52
CA HIS A 242 -22.54 28.77 -11.82
C HIS A 242 -21.62 28.98 -13.03
N ILE A 243 -20.63 29.87 -12.90
CA ILE A 243 -19.55 29.98 -13.88
C ILE A 243 -18.36 29.21 -13.30
N PRO A 244 -17.94 28.09 -13.92
CA PRO A 244 -16.79 27.34 -13.44
C PRO A 244 -15.53 28.22 -13.55
N ALA A 245 -14.91 28.56 -12.42
CA ALA A 245 -13.69 29.33 -12.43
C ALA A 245 -12.50 28.41 -12.75
N THR A 246 -11.73 28.77 -13.78
CA THR A 246 -10.46 28.09 -14.09
C THR A 246 -9.31 28.83 -13.44
N ASN A 247 -8.42 28.11 -12.76
CA ASN A 247 -7.22 28.72 -12.20
C ASN A 247 -6.18 28.89 -13.32
N GLY A 248 -6.13 30.08 -13.94
CA GLY A 248 -5.22 30.38 -15.05
C GLY A 248 -3.74 30.18 -14.71
N SER A 249 -3.34 30.41 -13.45
CA SER A 249 -1.97 30.14 -13.01
C SER A 249 -1.68 28.63 -12.93
N ALA A 250 -2.65 27.82 -12.53
CA ALA A 250 -2.51 26.35 -12.49
C ALA A 250 -2.37 25.79 -13.90
N ILE A 251 -3.21 26.25 -14.84
CA ILE A 251 -3.18 25.83 -16.24
C ILE A 251 -1.82 26.14 -16.87
N LYS A 252 -1.30 27.35 -16.64
CA LYS A 252 0.04 27.72 -17.13
C LYS A 252 1.12 26.79 -16.58
N THR A 253 1.08 26.46 -15.28
CA THR A 253 2.07 25.54 -14.69
C THR A 253 1.97 24.12 -15.27
N VAL A 254 0.78 23.53 -15.41
CA VAL A 254 0.67 22.19 -16.03
C VAL A 254 1.07 22.18 -17.51
N GLN A 255 0.79 23.26 -18.25
CA GLN A 255 1.25 23.41 -19.64
C GLN A 255 2.78 23.43 -19.72
N GLU A 256 3.43 24.18 -18.84
CA GLU A 256 4.88 24.23 -18.73
C GLU A 256 5.47 22.85 -18.36
N LEU A 257 4.85 22.12 -17.43
CA LEU A 257 5.28 20.77 -17.04
C LEU A 257 5.13 19.79 -18.21
N PHE A 258 4.01 19.85 -18.94
CA PHE A 258 3.78 19.02 -20.12
C PHE A 258 4.75 19.34 -21.28
N ALA A 259 5.10 20.61 -21.46
CA ALA A 259 6.00 21.07 -22.52
C ALA A 259 7.50 20.81 -22.25
N GLY A 260 7.83 19.96 -21.28
CA GLY A 260 9.22 19.54 -21.01
C GLY A 260 9.78 19.98 -19.66
N ARG A 261 9.10 20.84 -18.89
CA ARG A 261 9.58 21.22 -17.55
C ARG A 261 9.24 20.19 -16.47
N GLY A 262 8.34 19.26 -16.75
CA GLY A 262 7.92 18.21 -15.82
C GLY A 262 8.94 17.07 -15.75
N LYS A 263 8.99 16.41 -14.59
CA LYS A 263 9.84 15.23 -14.37
C LYS A 263 9.45 14.12 -15.35
N GLY A 264 10.35 13.84 -16.28
CA GLY A 264 10.15 12.81 -17.29
C GLY A 264 9.26 13.23 -18.47
N ALA A 265 8.95 14.53 -18.61
CA ALA A 265 8.16 15.05 -19.74
C ALA A 265 8.83 14.81 -21.10
N ASP A 266 10.17 14.74 -21.15
CA ASP A 266 10.95 14.46 -22.37
C ASP A 266 11.01 12.96 -22.74
N MET A 267 10.46 12.07 -21.91
CA MET A 267 10.46 10.63 -22.21
C MET A 267 9.57 10.34 -23.42
N ALA A 268 9.96 9.41 -24.29
CA ALA A 268 9.19 9.08 -25.50
C ALA A 268 7.74 8.66 -25.20
N SER A 269 7.50 8.02 -24.06
CA SER A 269 6.18 7.61 -23.59
C SER A 269 5.32 8.76 -23.08
N ALA A 270 5.90 9.93 -22.76
CA ALA A 270 5.23 11.08 -22.15
C ALA A 270 5.19 12.29 -23.09
N ALA A 271 6.26 12.56 -23.85
CA ALA A 271 6.42 13.74 -24.70
C ALA A 271 5.30 13.87 -25.75
N GLY A 272 4.42 14.86 -25.57
CA GLY A 272 3.30 15.13 -26.48
C GLY A 272 2.22 14.06 -26.49
N THR A 273 2.09 13.26 -25.43
CA THR A 273 1.13 12.14 -25.35
C THR A 273 0.05 12.38 -24.30
N ALA A 274 -1.06 11.63 -24.37
CA ALA A 274 -2.09 11.65 -23.34
C ALA A 274 -1.54 11.19 -21.97
N TRP A 275 -0.55 10.29 -21.97
CA TRP A 275 0.20 9.91 -20.77
C TRP A 275 0.99 11.10 -20.18
N GLY A 276 1.60 11.92 -21.01
CA GLY A 276 2.27 13.16 -20.60
C GLY A 276 1.33 14.16 -19.94
N LEU A 277 0.09 14.29 -20.43
CA LEU A 277 -0.91 15.18 -19.82
C LEU A 277 -1.25 14.76 -18.39
N LEU A 278 -1.44 13.46 -18.18
CA LEU A 278 -1.72 12.88 -16.87
C LEU A 278 -0.56 13.08 -15.90
N ASN A 279 0.68 12.88 -16.36
CA ASN A 279 1.88 13.10 -15.56
C ASN A 279 2.03 14.57 -15.15
N ALA A 280 1.78 15.50 -16.07
CA ALA A 280 1.84 16.93 -15.79
C ALA A 280 0.84 17.37 -14.70
N VAL A 281 -0.39 16.83 -14.72
CA VAL A 281 -1.40 17.11 -13.67
C VAL A 281 -1.02 16.46 -12.35
N THR A 282 -0.50 15.23 -12.38
CA THR A 282 -0.05 14.51 -11.18
C THR A 282 1.10 15.25 -10.50
N GLU A 283 2.12 15.63 -11.27
CA GLU A 283 3.25 16.42 -10.78
C GLU A 283 2.81 17.80 -10.27
N TYR A 284 1.92 18.49 -10.99
CA TYR A 284 1.38 19.76 -10.49
C TYR A 284 0.68 19.60 -9.15
N THR A 285 -0.13 18.54 -9.02
CA THR A 285 -0.88 18.25 -7.79
C THR A 285 0.04 17.91 -6.64
N ASP A 286 1.10 17.14 -6.90
CA ASP A 286 1.99 16.60 -5.88
C ASP A 286 3.13 17.56 -5.50
N HIS A 287 3.53 18.48 -6.39
CA HIS A 287 4.72 19.31 -6.19
C HIS A 287 4.50 20.82 -6.36
N HIS A 288 3.54 21.27 -7.16
CA HIS A 288 3.41 22.70 -7.53
C HIS A 288 2.15 23.40 -6.98
N ARG A 289 1.18 22.66 -6.46
CA ARG A 289 -0.03 23.23 -5.86
C ARG A 289 0.30 23.89 -4.51
N ARG A 290 -0.06 25.17 -4.33
CA ARG A 290 0.22 25.91 -3.09
C ARG A 290 -0.56 25.32 -1.92
N ALA A 291 0.14 25.02 -0.84
CA ALA A 291 -0.43 24.69 0.46
C ALA A 291 0.09 25.67 1.52
N ARG A 292 -0.59 25.77 2.67
CA ARG A 292 -0.21 26.68 3.77
C ARG A 292 1.09 26.25 4.49
N SER A 293 1.52 24.99 4.33
CA SER A 293 2.80 24.43 4.80
C SER A 293 3.19 23.21 3.94
N ASP A 294 4.45 22.78 3.97
CA ASP A 294 4.94 21.61 3.23
C ASP A 294 4.25 20.29 3.68
N ASP A 295 3.97 20.13 4.97
CA ASP A 295 3.19 18.99 5.51
C ASP A 295 1.73 18.99 5.01
N ASN A 296 1.09 20.17 4.91
CA ASN A 296 -0.26 20.28 4.33
C ASN A 296 -0.28 20.06 2.81
N ARG A 297 0.87 20.17 2.11
CA ARG A 297 0.96 19.91 0.67
C ARG A 297 0.87 18.42 0.37
N LEU A 298 1.59 17.60 1.14
CA LEU A 298 1.58 16.14 0.99
C LEU A 298 0.20 15.57 1.35
N ASP A 299 -0.41 16.03 2.43
CA ASP A 299 -1.76 15.60 2.82
C ASP A 299 -2.84 16.01 1.80
N ALA A 300 -2.78 17.21 1.21
CA ALA A 300 -3.77 17.66 0.23
C ALA A 300 -3.55 17.12 -1.20
N ALA A 301 -2.31 16.71 -1.53
CA ALA A 301 -1.97 16.08 -2.80
C ALA A 301 -2.29 14.58 -2.80
N TRP A 302 -2.11 13.92 -1.66
CA TRP A 302 -2.30 12.48 -1.50
C TRP A 302 -3.69 12.12 -0.97
N PHE A 303 -4.37 13.03 -0.26
CA PHE A 303 -5.73 12.87 0.25
C PHE A 303 -6.66 14.04 -0.14
N GLY A 304 -7.96 13.79 -0.24
CA GLY A 304 -8.96 14.83 -0.54
C GLY A 304 -8.87 15.38 -1.97
N ALA A 305 -8.81 16.70 -2.12
CA ALA A 305 -8.97 17.38 -3.42
C ALA A 305 -7.85 17.11 -4.45
N GLY A 306 -6.67 16.65 -4.02
CA GLY A 306 -5.59 16.23 -4.93
C GLY A 306 -5.83 14.84 -5.53
N ALA A 307 -6.28 13.89 -4.72
CA ALA A 307 -6.65 12.55 -5.19
C ALA A 307 -7.84 12.60 -6.16
N THR A 308 -8.88 13.40 -5.87
CA THR A 308 -10.01 13.62 -6.78
C THR A 308 -9.58 14.24 -8.11
N LEU A 309 -8.60 15.15 -8.07
CA LEU A 309 -8.08 15.79 -9.28
C LEU A 309 -7.29 14.81 -10.16
N LYS A 310 -6.48 13.93 -9.55
CA LYS A 310 -5.74 12.86 -10.27
C LYS A 310 -6.68 11.82 -10.87
N GLN A 311 -7.74 11.43 -10.16
CA GLN A 311 -8.76 10.53 -10.70
C GLN A 311 -9.51 11.16 -11.88
N LYS A 312 -9.90 12.44 -11.77
CA LYS A 312 -10.53 13.16 -12.87
C LYS A 312 -9.61 13.30 -14.08
N ALA A 313 -8.31 13.55 -13.86
CA ALA A 313 -7.31 13.60 -14.92
C ALA A 313 -7.18 12.25 -15.65
N TRP A 314 -7.19 11.16 -14.89
CA TRP A 314 -7.20 9.80 -15.44
C TRP A 314 -8.43 9.55 -16.31
N ASP A 315 -9.63 9.86 -15.82
CA ASP A 315 -10.87 9.62 -16.55
C ASP A 315 -10.96 10.46 -17.85
N GLU A 316 -10.53 11.73 -17.79
CA GLU A 316 -10.46 12.60 -18.97
C GLU A 316 -9.39 12.16 -19.98
N ALA A 317 -8.26 11.61 -19.51
CA ALA A 317 -7.21 11.12 -20.39
C ALA A 317 -7.67 9.86 -21.13
N LEU A 318 -8.40 8.97 -20.43
CA LEU A 318 -8.98 7.78 -21.05
C LEU A 318 -9.99 8.11 -22.15
N ARG A 319 -10.73 9.22 -22.05
CA ARG A 319 -11.63 9.67 -23.13
C ARG A 319 -10.91 10.12 -24.40
N LEU A 320 -9.59 10.31 -24.36
CA LEU A 320 -8.79 10.64 -25.55
C LEU A 320 -8.33 9.38 -26.31
N VAL A 321 -8.52 8.19 -25.74
CA VAL A 321 -8.04 6.91 -26.29
C VAL A 321 -9.14 5.86 -26.44
N VAL A 322 -10.39 6.21 -26.14
CA VAL A 322 -11.61 5.43 -26.37
C VAL A 322 -12.47 6.18 -27.36
#